data_AF-A0A3S9PC11-F1
#
_entry.id   AF-A0A3S9PC11-F1
#
_cell.length_a   1.000
_cell.length_b   1.000
_cell.length_c   1.000
_cell.angle_alpha   90.00
_cell.angle_beta   90.00
_cell.angle_gamma   90.00
#
_symmetry.space_group_name_H-M   'P 1'
#
loop_
_entity.id
_entity.type
_entity.pdbx_description
1 polymer ?
#
loop_
_entity_poly.entity_id
_entity_poly.type
_entity_poly.pdbx_seq_one_letter_code
_entity_poly.pdbx_strand_id
1 'polypeptide(L)'
;MKALYADGKGYERVYFHTGDADVISLRTPEAKPLFDAAADRLREENWPDLFSGGYRLPAGGDPRMDIATAMDRDVRVAMAKADPRTVYFPEPNTFIKLLDGLTHLEDGVTFGTGAQEGDALAKSLGMARGEDKDNKVRVFAPDCSVVTDGERLVKAILDTPGTGAVRDRVIALRQSYTQSHARREEWRKRVLDFYEVEPAAALGLSDLVFAVPDDTRLAELAGMEPASFEQYVSKDRRAELLTSIKDQNLGAPLRAQPLLGAIINGTHQALLRNYVEAYRRLPR
;
A
#
# COMPACT_ATOMS: atom_id res chain seq x y z
N MET A 1 17.04 19.95 -26.80
CA MET A 1 16.58 18.57 -26.61
C MET A 1 15.08 18.57 -26.87
N LYS A 2 14.60 18.02 -28.00
CA LYS A 2 13.16 17.94 -28.30
C LYS A 2 12.63 16.70 -27.58
N ALA A 3 11.66 16.87 -26.68
CA ALA A 3 10.90 15.74 -26.16
C ALA A 3 10.40 14.93 -27.37
N LEU A 4 10.60 13.60 -27.32
CA LEU A 4 10.22 12.67 -28.38
C LEU A 4 8.78 12.94 -28.79
N TYR A 5 8.58 13.32 -30.06
CA TYR A 5 7.28 13.40 -30.72
C TYR A 5 6.90 11.97 -31.16
N ALA A 6 5.88 11.32 -30.57
CA ALA A 6 5.14 10.34 -31.35
C ALA A 6 4.28 11.11 -32.35
N ASP A 7 4.14 10.50 -33.53
CA ASP A 7 3.14 10.79 -34.56
C ASP A 7 2.97 12.23 -35.10
N GLY A 8 3.77 13.19 -34.66
CA GLY A 8 3.70 14.57 -35.15
C GLY A 8 2.53 15.38 -34.58
N LYS A 9 1.75 14.82 -33.65
CA LYS A 9 0.80 15.58 -32.83
C LYS A 9 1.49 15.95 -31.52
N GLY A 10 1.28 17.18 -31.06
CA GLY A 10 1.75 17.58 -29.74
C GLY A 10 1.08 16.70 -28.67
N TYR A 11 1.82 16.28 -27.66
CA TYR A 11 1.23 15.62 -26.51
C TYR A 11 0.63 16.65 -25.56
N GLU A 12 -0.63 16.46 -25.19
CA GLU A 12 -1.28 17.30 -24.17
C GLU A 12 -0.77 16.98 -22.76
N ARG A 13 -0.31 15.74 -22.51
CA ARG A 13 0.19 15.27 -21.21
C ARG A 13 1.38 14.35 -21.39
N VAL A 14 2.42 14.55 -20.59
CA VAL A 14 3.63 13.73 -20.59
C VAL A 14 3.86 13.19 -19.19
N TYR A 15 4.18 11.89 -19.08
CA TYR A 15 4.59 11.27 -17.83
C TYR A 15 5.99 10.67 -18.00
N PHE A 16 6.87 10.94 -17.03
CA PHE A 16 8.10 10.20 -16.86
C PHE A 16 7.81 8.89 -16.14
N HIS A 17 8.49 7.85 -16.58
CA HIS A 17 8.44 6.54 -15.98
C HIS A 17 9.86 6.08 -15.72
N THR A 18 10.12 5.58 -14.52
CA THR A 18 11.41 5.00 -14.14
C THR A 18 11.25 3.49 -13.99
N GLY A 19 12.06 2.76 -14.72
CA GLY A 19 12.04 1.30 -14.74
C GLY A 19 13.19 0.75 -15.57
N ASP A 20 13.50 -0.52 -15.33
CA ASP A 20 14.51 -1.25 -16.08
C ASP A 20 14.07 -1.52 -17.53
N ALA A 21 15.01 -1.97 -18.37
CA ALA A 21 14.78 -2.18 -19.80
C ALA A 21 13.65 -3.19 -20.10
N ASP A 22 13.33 -4.07 -19.15
CA ASP A 22 12.28 -5.07 -19.26
C ASP A 22 10.87 -4.52 -18.97
N VAL A 23 10.73 -3.23 -18.62
CA VAL A 23 9.42 -2.63 -18.30
C VAL A 23 8.38 -2.77 -19.41
N ILE A 24 8.82 -2.79 -20.68
CA ILE A 24 7.96 -2.99 -21.85
C ILE A 24 7.27 -4.37 -21.82
N SER A 25 7.89 -5.35 -21.17
CA SER A 25 7.36 -6.71 -21.01
C SER A 25 6.38 -6.83 -19.83
N LEU A 26 6.34 -5.85 -18.92
CA LEU A 26 5.49 -5.91 -17.73
C LEU A 26 4.00 -5.89 -18.09
N ARG A 27 3.23 -6.66 -17.32
CA ARG A 27 1.79 -6.86 -17.48
C ARG A 27 1.06 -6.73 -16.16
N THR A 28 -0.15 -6.19 -16.21
CA THR A 28 -1.07 -6.10 -15.07
C THR A 28 -1.71 -7.45 -14.72
N PRO A 29 -2.51 -7.57 -13.63
CA PRO A 29 -3.29 -8.77 -13.33
C PRO A 29 -4.15 -9.32 -14.45
N GLU A 30 -4.67 -8.44 -15.28
CA GLU A 30 -5.54 -8.79 -16.41
C GLU A 30 -4.74 -9.03 -17.70
N ALA A 31 -3.42 -9.24 -17.59
CA ALA A 31 -2.49 -9.45 -18.70
C ALA A 31 -2.39 -8.28 -19.69
N LYS A 32 -2.85 -7.08 -19.30
CA LYS A 32 -2.73 -5.86 -20.11
C LYS A 32 -1.30 -5.30 -20.03
N PRO A 33 -0.73 -4.75 -21.12
CA PRO A 33 0.53 -4.00 -21.07
C PRO A 33 0.48 -2.87 -20.04
N LEU A 34 1.55 -2.71 -19.26
CA LEU A 34 1.61 -1.72 -18.18
C LEU A 34 1.24 -0.31 -18.66
N PHE A 35 1.89 0.17 -19.73
CA PHE A 35 1.68 1.53 -20.21
C PHE A 35 0.25 1.78 -20.70
N ASP A 36 -0.39 0.78 -21.31
CA ASP A 36 -1.79 0.87 -21.75
C ASP A 36 -2.74 0.91 -20.55
N ALA A 37 -2.48 0.09 -19.52
CA ALA A 37 -3.27 0.10 -18.30
C ALA A 37 -3.11 1.42 -17.53
N ALA A 38 -1.88 1.90 -17.39
CA ALA A 38 -1.58 3.17 -16.75
C ALA A 38 -2.20 4.34 -17.51
N ALA A 39 -2.14 4.37 -18.85
CA ALA A 39 -2.71 5.45 -19.64
C ALA A 39 -4.23 5.57 -19.45
N ASP A 40 -4.95 4.45 -19.39
CA ASP A 40 -6.39 4.45 -19.14
C ASP A 40 -6.70 4.90 -17.72
N ARG A 41 -5.99 4.37 -16.72
CA ARG A 41 -6.21 4.72 -15.32
C ARG A 41 -5.85 6.19 -15.02
N LEU A 42 -4.76 6.70 -15.60
CA LEU A 42 -4.37 8.11 -15.47
C LEU A 42 -5.47 9.05 -15.99
N ARG A 43 -6.18 8.65 -17.05
CA ARG A 43 -7.33 9.41 -17.57
C ARG A 43 -8.53 9.37 -16.61
N GLU A 44 -8.85 8.19 -16.08
CA GLU A 44 -9.95 8.01 -15.11
C GLU A 44 -9.74 8.80 -13.83
N GLU A 45 -8.48 8.92 -13.39
CA GLU A 45 -8.08 9.58 -12.16
C GLU A 45 -7.76 11.07 -12.36
N ASN A 46 -8.17 11.63 -13.51
CA ASN A 46 -8.00 13.04 -13.86
C ASN A 46 -6.54 13.52 -13.82
N TRP A 47 -5.63 12.71 -14.33
CA TRP A 47 -4.22 13.04 -14.56
C TRP A 47 -3.46 13.47 -13.29
N PRO A 48 -3.33 12.56 -12.30
CA PRO A 48 -2.61 12.84 -11.05
C PRO A 48 -1.13 13.14 -11.31
N ASP A 49 -0.48 13.84 -10.39
CA ASP A 49 0.93 14.18 -10.55
C ASP A 49 1.86 12.99 -10.30
N LEU A 50 1.44 12.08 -9.43
CA LEU A 50 2.15 10.84 -9.13
C LEU A 50 1.18 9.65 -9.18
N PHE A 51 1.56 8.62 -9.90
CA PHE A 51 0.75 7.42 -10.08
C PHE A 51 1.61 6.17 -9.91
N SER A 52 1.08 5.17 -9.21
CA SER A 52 1.70 3.84 -9.15
C SER A 52 0.67 2.75 -8.98
N GLY A 53 0.89 1.61 -9.62
CA GLY A 53 0.12 0.41 -9.34
C GLY A 53 0.72 -0.52 -8.29
N GLY A 54 1.96 -0.26 -7.84
CA GLY A 54 2.68 -1.16 -6.95
C GLY A 54 3.18 -2.45 -7.62
N TYR A 55 3.58 -3.42 -6.81
CA TYR A 55 4.05 -4.73 -7.27
C TYR A 55 3.12 -5.85 -6.79
N ARG A 56 3.24 -6.99 -7.45
CA ARG A 56 2.70 -8.28 -7.00
C ARG A 56 3.71 -9.39 -7.30
N LEU A 57 3.59 -10.51 -6.59
CA LEU A 57 4.36 -11.71 -6.89
C LEU A 57 3.65 -12.56 -7.98
N PRO A 58 4.40 -13.42 -8.70
CA PRO A 58 3.81 -14.36 -9.65
C PRO A 58 2.78 -15.27 -8.96
N ALA A 59 1.67 -15.54 -9.65
CA ALA A 59 0.65 -16.48 -9.19
C ALA A 59 1.11 -17.94 -9.37
N GLY A 60 0.58 -18.86 -8.57
CA GLY A 60 0.78 -20.31 -8.73
C GLY A 60 1.86 -20.93 -7.84
N GLY A 61 2.28 -20.23 -6.78
CA GLY A 61 3.23 -20.72 -5.77
C GLY A 61 2.56 -21.17 -4.46
N ASP A 62 3.36 -21.20 -3.40
CA ASP A 62 2.91 -21.45 -2.03
C ASP A 62 1.84 -20.42 -1.59
N PRO A 63 0.72 -20.83 -0.95
CA PRO A 63 -0.34 -19.90 -0.54
C PRO A 63 0.14 -18.77 0.37
N ARG A 64 1.26 -18.97 1.09
CA ARG A 64 1.95 -17.94 1.88
C ARG A 64 2.33 -16.72 1.05
N MET A 65 2.72 -16.91 -0.22
CA MET A 65 3.12 -15.83 -1.12
C MET A 65 1.93 -14.93 -1.48
N ASP A 66 0.81 -15.54 -1.84
CA ASP A 66 -0.41 -14.82 -2.15
C ASP A 66 -0.93 -14.04 -0.94
N ILE A 67 -0.94 -14.68 0.24
CA ILE A 67 -1.39 -14.08 1.49
C ILE A 67 -0.52 -12.88 1.86
N ALA A 68 0.80 -13.02 1.86
CA ALA A 68 1.71 -11.93 2.22
C ALA A 68 1.58 -10.74 1.26
N THR A 69 1.49 -11.02 -0.04
CA THR A 69 1.35 -9.98 -1.08
C THR A 69 -0.01 -9.29 -1.01
N ALA A 70 -1.10 -10.06 -0.82
CA ALA A 70 -2.45 -9.51 -0.66
C ALA A 70 -2.54 -8.61 0.57
N MET A 71 -1.95 -9.04 1.70
CA MET A 71 -1.96 -8.27 2.92
C MET A 71 -1.26 -6.91 2.78
N ASP A 72 -0.07 -6.87 2.17
CA ASP A 72 0.64 -5.62 1.87
C ASP A 72 -0.16 -4.72 0.91
N ARG A 73 -0.66 -5.31 -0.19
CA ARG A 73 -1.50 -4.60 -1.16
C ARG A 73 -2.73 -3.98 -0.50
N ASP A 74 -3.50 -4.74 0.26
CA ASP A 74 -4.75 -4.28 0.86
C ASP A 74 -4.50 -3.19 1.90
N VAL A 75 -3.40 -3.27 2.65
CA VAL A 75 -2.98 -2.20 3.57
C VAL A 75 -2.62 -0.94 2.78
N ARG A 76 -1.86 -1.04 1.68
CA ARG A 76 -1.55 0.12 0.81
C ARG A 76 -2.81 0.76 0.23
N VAL A 77 -3.78 -0.05 -0.22
CA VAL A 77 -5.07 0.45 -0.72
C VAL A 77 -5.83 1.20 0.38
N ALA A 78 -5.89 0.63 1.58
CA ALA A 78 -6.58 1.25 2.70
C ALA A 78 -5.92 2.56 3.13
N MET A 79 -4.58 2.61 3.14
CA MET A 79 -3.80 3.81 3.39
C MET A 79 -4.03 4.87 2.31
N ALA A 80 -3.88 4.50 1.04
CA ALA A 80 -4.02 5.42 -0.09
C ALA A 80 -5.41 6.06 -0.19
N LYS A 81 -6.45 5.28 0.13
CA LYS A 81 -7.84 5.77 0.15
C LYS A 81 -8.04 6.91 1.16
N ALA A 82 -7.30 6.90 2.27
CA ALA A 82 -7.42 7.90 3.31
C ALA A 82 -6.41 9.05 3.11
N ASP A 83 -5.14 8.72 2.89
CA ASP A 83 -4.08 9.68 2.58
C ASP A 83 -3.00 9.03 1.71
N PRO A 84 -2.97 9.30 0.39
CA PRO A 84 -2.01 8.69 -0.52
C PRO A 84 -0.56 9.13 -0.26
N ARG A 85 -0.31 10.17 0.55
CA ARG A 85 1.05 10.58 0.94
C ARG A 85 1.72 9.58 1.87
N THR A 86 0.94 8.74 2.54
CA THR A 86 1.45 7.70 3.46
C THR A 86 1.91 6.43 2.74
N VAL A 87 1.58 6.28 1.45
CA VAL A 87 1.96 5.10 0.67
C VAL A 87 3.31 5.33 -0.02
N TYR A 88 4.13 4.29 -0.06
CA TYR A 88 5.36 4.30 -0.85
C TYR A 88 5.06 3.80 -2.27
N PHE A 89 5.52 4.56 -3.26
CA PHE A 89 5.31 4.33 -4.69
C PHE A 89 6.56 3.62 -5.25
N PRO A 90 6.54 2.28 -5.37
CA PRO A 90 7.71 1.53 -5.74
C PRO A 90 7.97 1.59 -7.24
N GLU A 91 9.24 1.67 -7.60
CA GLU A 91 9.70 1.29 -8.93
C GLU A 91 9.54 -0.24 -9.15
N PRO A 92 9.43 -0.71 -10.40
CA PRO A 92 9.42 0.05 -11.67
C PRO A 92 8.00 0.48 -12.07
N ASN A 93 7.09 0.76 -11.13
CA ASN A 93 5.70 1.05 -11.44
C ASN A 93 5.29 2.45 -10.99
N THR A 94 6.16 3.43 -11.23
CA THR A 94 5.93 4.82 -10.84
C THR A 94 5.89 5.71 -12.08
N PHE A 95 4.87 6.56 -12.16
CA PHE A 95 4.63 7.51 -13.24
C PHE A 95 4.54 8.91 -12.65
N ILE A 96 5.32 9.84 -13.20
CA ILE A 96 5.46 11.21 -12.70
C ILE A 96 5.02 12.14 -13.81
N LYS A 97 3.97 12.91 -13.58
CA LYS A 97 3.48 13.88 -14.56
C LYS A 97 4.53 14.98 -14.77
N LEU A 98 4.79 15.35 -16.02
CA LEU A 98 5.50 16.55 -16.38
C LEU A 98 4.49 17.70 -16.49
N LEU A 99 4.76 18.84 -15.86
CA LEU A 99 3.88 20.01 -15.96
C LEU A 99 3.87 20.57 -17.39
N ASP A 100 2.74 21.16 -17.75
CA ASP A 100 2.47 21.66 -19.10
C ASP A 100 3.53 22.72 -19.49
N GLY A 101 4.15 22.54 -20.66
CA GLY A 101 5.19 23.43 -21.18
C GLY A 101 6.60 23.17 -20.63
N LEU A 102 6.77 22.24 -19.70
CA LEU A 102 8.10 21.83 -19.21
C LEU A 102 8.69 20.68 -20.05
N THR A 103 10.01 20.54 -19.97
CA THR A 103 10.78 19.46 -20.64
C THR A 103 11.58 18.61 -19.65
N HIS A 104 11.54 18.97 -18.37
CA HIS A 104 12.25 18.34 -17.25
C HIS A 104 11.39 18.47 -16.00
N LEU A 105 11.62 17.59 -15.02
CA LEU A 105 11.06 17.76 -13.68
C LEU A 105 11.57 19.06 -13.06
N GLU A 106 10.73 19.67 -12.23
CA GLU A 106 10.98 20.97 -11.62
C GLU A 106 12.22 20.96 -10.72
N ASP A 107 12.86 22.13 -10.60
CA ASP A 107 13.99 22.31 -9.71
C ASP A 107 13.63 21.89 -8.27
N GLY A 108 14.46 21.03 -7.67
CA GLY A 108 14.23 20.48 -6.34
C GLY A 108 13.51 19.12 -6.31
N VAL A 109 12.90 18.67 -7.41
CA VAL A 109 12.41 17.30 -7.53
C VAL A 109 13.60 16.35 -7.67
N THR A 110 13.72 15.41 -6.73
CA THR A 110 14.89 14.52 -6.64
C THR A 110 14.51 13.07 -6.37
N PHE A 111 15.31 12.16 -6.91
CA PHE A 111 15.26 10.74 -6.59
C PHE A 111 16.11 10.48 -5.34
N GLY A 112 15.63 9.60 -4.48
CA GLY A 112 16.40 9.14 -3.31
C GLY A 112 17.48 8.13 -3.71
N THR A 113 18.05 7.44 -2.72
CA THR A 113 19.03 6.38 -2.96
C THR A 113 18.48 5.01 -2.55
N GLY A 114 18.67 4.01 -3.42
CA GLY A 114 18.26 2.63 -3.18
C GLY A 114 16.79 2.50 -2.78
N ALA A 115 16.52 1.85 -1.65
CA ALA A 115 15.16 1.59 -1.16
C ALA A 115 14.34 2.86 -0.81
N GLN A 116 14.97 4.05 -0.81
CA GLN A 116 14.32 5.33 -0.51
C GLN A 116 14.01 6.17 -1.75
N GLU A 117 14.32 5.67 -2.95
CA GLU A 117 14.19 6.40 -4.21
C GLU A 117 12.80 7.01 -4.41
N GLY A 118 11.77 6.16 -4.46
CA GLY A 118 10.37 6.60 -4.60
C GLY A 118 9.84 7.45 -3.43
N ASP A 119 10.41 7.33 -2.22
CA ASP A 119 9.98 8.13 -1.06
C ASP A 119 10.44 9.58 -1.18
N ALA A 120 11.73 9.77 -1.50
CA ALA A 120 12.30 11.10 -1.69
C ALA A 120 11.68 11.79 -2.92
N LEU A 121 11.42 11.03 -4.00
CA LEU A 121 10.68 11.53 -5.15
C LEU A 121 9.30 12.05 -4.73
N ALA A 122 8.49 11.22 -4.07
CA ALA A 122 7.14 11.62 -3.66
C ALA A 122 7.14 12.84 -2.72
N LYS A 123 8.11 12.92 -1.80
CA LYS A 123 8.26 14.08 -0.88
C LYS A 123 8.66 15.35 -1.62
N SER A 124 9.73 15.29 -2.41
CA SER A 124 10.22 16.45 -3.16
C SER A 124 9.21 16.97 -4.18
N LEU A 125 8.49 16.06 -4.86
CA LEU A 125 7.39 16.42 -5.76
C LEU A 125 6.27 17.14 -5.01
N GLY A 126 5.89 16.65 -3.82
CA GLY A 126 4.92 17.32 -2.94
C GLY A 126 5.37 18.72 -2.52
N MET A 127 6.64 18.88 -2.14
CA MET A 127 7.19 20.18 -1.77
C MET A 127 7.21 21.16 -2.96
N ALA A 128 7.61 20.70 -4.15
CA ALA A 128 7.71 21.52 -5.34
C ALA A 128 6.33 21.96 -5.90
N ARG A 129 5.33 21.06 -5.83
CA ARG A 129 3.98 21.30 -6.39
C ARG A 129 2.97 21.82 -5.35
N GLY A 130 3.42 21.98 -4.11
CA GLY A 130 2.57 22.30 -2.96
C GLY A 130 1.99 21.03 -2.34
N GLU A 131 2.22 20.83 -1.05
CA GLU A 131 1.67 19.68 -0.31
C GLU A 131 0.15 19.79 -0.25
N ASP A 132 -0.53 19.11 -1.17
CA ASP A 132 -1.93 18.66 -1.16
C ASP A 132 -2.84 19.26 -0.08
N LYS A 133 -3.60 20.31 -0.44
CA LYS A 133 -4.88 20.59 0.21
C LYS A 133 -6.00 19.66 -0.28
N ASP A 134 -5.80 19.01 -1.43
CA ASP A 134 -6.76 18.10 -2.05
C ASP A 134 -6.04 16.79 -2.40
N ASN A 135 -6.30 15.71 -1.65
CA ASN A 135 -5.71 14.35 -1.74
C ASN A 135 -5.79 13.63 -3.12
N LYS A 136 -5.73 14.34 -4.26
CA LYS A 136 -5.92 13.85 -5.63
C LYS A 136 -4.67 13.95 -6.50
N VAL A 137 -3.58 14.48 -5.97
CA VAL A 137 -2.30 14.62 -6.69
C VAL A 137 -1.54 13.29 -6.76
N ARG A 138 -1.85 12.34 -5.88
CA ARG A 138 -1.20 11.02 -5.81
C ARG A 138 -2.20 9.89 -5.86
N VAL A 139 -1.96 8.90 -6.70
CA VAL A 139 -2.88 7.77 -6.90
C VAL A 139 -2.14 6.43 -6.82
N PHE A 140 -2.62 5.57 -5.93
CA PHE A 140 -2.22 4.16 -5.87
C PHE A 140 -3.33 3.28 -6.46
N ALA A 141 -3.08 2.69 -7.64
CA ALA A 141 -4.07 1.92 -8.40
C ALA A 141 -3.65 0.44 -8.50
N PRO A 142 -4.03 -0.41 -7.54
CA PRO A 142 -3.51 -1.78 -7.42
C PRO A 142 -3.81 -2.70 -8.61
N ASP A 143 -4.80 -2.38 -9.42
CA ASP A 143 -5.13 -3.05 -10.68
C ASP A 143 -4.08 -2.81 -11.78
N CYS A 144 -3.27 -1.76 -11.64
CA CYS A 144 -2.10 -1.50 -12.46
C CYS A 144 -0.81 -2.11 -11.87
N SER A 145 -0.90 -2.97 -10.84
CA SER A 145 0.27 -3.63 -10.24
C SER A 145 1.00 -4.52 -11.25
N VAL A 146 2.33 -4.54 -11.19
CA VAL A 146 3.16 -5.37 -12.07
C VAL A 146 3.75 -6.54 -11.33
N VAL A 147 3.91 -7.66 -12.03
CA VAL A 147 4.66 -8.80 -11.51
C VAL A 147 6.14 -8.44 -11.52
N THR A 148 6.81 -8.55 -10.37
CA THR A 148 8.26 -8.40 -10.30
C THR A 148 8.90 -9.77 -10.13
N ASP A 149 10.12 -9.94 -10.61
CA ASP A 149 10.93 -11.10 -10.25
C ASP A 149 11.46 -10.94 -8.82
N GLY A 150 10.61 -11.30 -7.87
CA GLY A 150 10.82 -11.07 -6.46
C GLY A 150 11.55 -12.20 -5.77
N GLU A 151 12.53 -12.90 -6.37
CA GLU A 151 13.17 -14.08 -5.76
C GLU A 151 13.54 -13.88 -4.28
N ARG A 152 14.06 -12.70 -3.93
CA ARG A 152 14.39 -12.35 -2.54
C ARG A 152 13.14 -12.27 -1.64
N LEU A 153 12.05 -11.69 -2.13
CA LEU A 153 10.76 -11.63 -1.41
C LEU A 153 10.17 -13.04 -1.27
N VAL A 154 10.20 -13.82 -2.34
CA VAL A 154 9.75 -15.22 -2.34
C VAL A 154 10.52 -16.02 -1.30
N LYS A 155 11.86 -15.94 -1.31
CA LYS A 155 12.70 -16.64 -0.34
C LYS A 155 12.35 -16.25 1.10
N ALA A 156 12.24 -14.96 1.39
CA ALA A 156 11.94 -14.49 2.74
C ALA A 156 10.54 -14.96 3.23
N ILE A 157 9.56 -15.07 2.33
CA ILE A 157 8.25 -15.64 2.63
C ILE A 157 8.36 -17.15 2.88
N LEU A 158 9.09 -17.88 2.03
CA LEU A 158 9.23 -19.33 2.14
C LEU A 158 10.00 -19.76 3.40
N ASP A 159 10.91 -18.91 3.89
CA ASP A 159 11.67 -19.10 5.14
C ASP A 159 10.79 -18.95 6.40
N THR A 160 9.55 -18.45 6.28
CA THR A 160 8.60 -18.40 7.41
C THR A 160 8.08 -19.79 7.78
N PRO A 161 7.65 -20.03 9.04
CA PRO A 161 7.14 -21.33 9.46
C PRO A 161 5.96 -21.85 8.61
N GLY A 162 6.11 -23.06 8.07
CA GLY A 162 5.08 -23.77 7.30
C GLY A 162 4.04 -24.51 8.16
N THR A 163 4.29 -24.67 9.46
CA THR A 163 3.45 -25.42 10.42
C THR A 163 3.37 -24.68 11.76
N GLY A 164 2.42 -25.05 12.61
CA GLY A 164 2.19 -24.43 13.93
C GLY A 164 0.94 -23.55 13.95
N ALA A 165 0.73 -22.85 15.07
CA ALA A 165 -0.45 -21.98 15.26
C ALA A 165 -0.59 -20.97 14.13
N VAL A 166 -1.81 -20.79 13.63
CA VAL A 166 -2.05 -19.95 12.45
C VAL A 166 -1.70 -18.50 12.78
N ARG A 167 -2.05 -18.02 13.97
CA ARG A 167 -1.67 -16.69 14.46
C ARG A 167 -0.19 -16.40 14.29
N ASP A 168 0.68 -17.30 14.73
CA ASP A 168 2.13 -17.10 14.70
C ASP A 168 2.66 -17.08 13.27
N ARG A 169 2.11 -17.94 12.40
CA ARG A 169 2.44 -17.98 10.98
C ARG A 169 2.01 -16.72 10.26
N VAL A 170 0.81 -16.20 10.56
CA VAL A 170 0.32 -14.91 10.01
C VAL A 170 1.21 -13.75 10.46
N ILE A 171 1.65 -13.74 11.72
CA ILE A 171 2.61 -12.74 12.22
C ILE A 171 3.93 -12.83 11.44
N ALA A 172 4.46 -14.04 11.23
CA ALA A 172 5.70 -14.27 10.48
C ALA A 172 5.57 -13.84 9.01
N LEU A 173 4.48 -14.19 8.33
CA LEU A 173 4.21 -13.78 6.94
C LEU A 173 4.18 -12.27 6.79
N ARG A 174 3.47 -11.59 7.71
CA ARG A 174 3.39 -10.13 7.74
C ARG A 174 4.76 -9.47 7.94
N GLN A 175 5.66 -10.12 8.70
CA GLN A 175 6.99 -9.62 8.99
C GLN A 175 8.06 -10.07 7.99
N SER A 176 7.69 -10.88 7.00
CA SER A 176 8.65 -11.58 6.13
C SER A 176 9.52 -10.66 5.28
N TYR A 177 9.07 -9.46 4.92
CA TYR A 177 9.90 -8.51 4.16
C TYR A 177 9.79 -7.07 4.63
N THR A 178 10.89 -6.34 4.41
CA THR A 178 11.16 -5.07 5.10
C THR A 178 10.30 -3.90 4.62
N GLN A 179 9.95 -3.85 3.34
CA GLN A 179 9.22 -2.76 2.69
C GLN A 179 7.70 -2.97 2.65
N SER A 180 7.19 -4.03 3.30
CA SER A 180 5.75 -4.28 3.39
C SER A 180 5.08 -3.20 4.24
N HIS A 181 4.00 -2.58 3.76
CA HIS A 181 3.15 -1.72 4.59
C HIS A 181 2.31 -2.54 5.57
N ALA A 182 2.16 -3.85 5.35
CA ALA A 182 1.61 -4.74 6.35
C ALA A 182 2.59 -5.02 7.49
N ARG A 183 3.88 -4.67 7.36
CA ARG A 183 4.82 -4.75 8.47
C ARG A 183 4.59 -3.59 9.44
N ARG A 184 4.43 -3.92 10.72
CA ARG A 184 4.17 -2.96 11.80
C ARG A 184 5.17 -1.79 11.81
N GLU A 185 6.46 -2.07 11.72
CA GLU A 185 7.50 -1.04 11.80
C GLU A 185 7.45 -0.07 10.61
N GLU A 186 7.26 -0.59 9.39
CA GLU A 186 7.16 0.25 8.20
C GLU A 186 5.87 1.06 8.22
N TRP A 187 4.74 0.48 8.62
CA TRP A 187 3.49 1.22 8.77
C TRP A 187 3.60 2.36 9.79
N ARG A 188 4.22 2.12 10.95
CA ARG A 188 4.46 3.17 11.96
C ARG A 188 5.27 4.33 11.37
N LYS A 189 6.37 4.01 10.69
CA LYS A 189 7.20 5.00 10.00
C LYS A 189 6.43 5.81 8.96
N ARG A 190 5.55 5.15 8.22
CA ARG A 190 4.81 5.75 7.10
C ARG A 190 3.60 6.56 7.52
N VAL A 191 2.99 6.21 8.65
CA VAL A 191 1.75 6.80 9.12
C VAL A 191 1.99 7.62 10.37
N LEU A 192 2.47 6.99 11.44
CA LEU A 192 2.55 7.65 12.75
C LEU A 192 3.65 8.70 12.80
N ASP A 193 4.83 8.40 12.25
CA ASP A 193 5.92 9.39 12.17
C ASP A 193 5.54 10.52 11.19
N PHE A 194 4.81 10.21 10.12
CA PHE A 194 4.32 11.21 9.16
C PHE A 194 3.33 12.20 9.79
N TYR A 195 2.43 11.73 10.66
CA TYR A 195 1.51 12.59 11.42
C TYR A 195 2.08 13.08 12.75
N GLU A 196 3.39 12.90 12.98
CA GLU A 196 4.10 13.35 14.19
C GLU A 196 3.41 12.87 15.49
N VAL A 197 2.92 11.63 15.49
CA VAL A 197 2.24 11.05 16.66
C VAL A 197 3.24 10.75 17.76
N GLU A 198 2.99 11.28 18.96
CA GLU A 198 3.83 11.07 20.14
C GLU A 198 4.17 9.58 20.39
N PRO A 199 5.43 9.22 20.74
CA PRO A 199 5.91 7.84 20.74
C PRO A 199 5.06 6.85 21.54
N ALA A 200 4.56 7.25 22.71
CA ALA A 200 3.74 6.39 23.56
C ALA A 200 2.37 6.09 22.91
N ALA A 201 1.73 7.12 22.35
CA ALA A 201 0.48 6.94 21.62
C ALA A 201 0.70 6.15 20.32
N ALA A 202 1.84 6.38 19.66
CA ALA A 202 2.19 5.67 18.44
C ALA A 202 2.34 4.15 18.68
N LEU A 203 2.95 3.76 19.80
CA LEU A 203 3.03 2.35 20.20
C LEU A 203 1.65 1.73 20.43
N GLY A 204 0.81 2.38 21.24
CA GLY A 204 -0.54 1.87 21.54
C GLY A 204 -1.44 1.76 20.30
N LEU A 205 -1.42 2.77 19.43
CA LEU A 205 -2.17 2.72 18.15
C LEU A 205 -1.67 1.61 17.24
N SER A 206 -0.35 1.43 17.16
CA SER A 206 0.24 0.35 16.39
C SER A 206 -0.12 -1.04 16.95
N ASP A 207 -0.17 -1.21 18.27
CA ASP A 207 -0.54 -2.48 18.88
C ASP A 207 -2.01 -2.82 18.59
N LEU A 208 -2.90 -1.83 18.64
CA LEU A 208 -4.31 -1.99 18.29
C LEU A 208 -4.52 -2.36 16.82
N VAL A 209 -3.89 -1.63 15.89
CA VAL A 209 -4.04 -1.89 14.45
C VAL A 209 -3.54 -3.27 14.07
N PHE A 210 -2.40 -3.69 14.64
CA PHE A 210 -1.71 -4.94 14.30
C PHE A 210 -2.03 -6.12 15.22
N ALA A 211 -3.02 -5.98 16.11
CA ALA A 211 -3.49 -7.06 16.95
C ALA A 211 -4.01 -8.22 16.06
N VAL A 212 -3.40 -9.40 16.21
CA VAL A 212 -3.85 -10.63 15.55
C VAL A 212 -4.72 -11.39 16.55
N PRO A 213 -5.99 -11.70 16.22
CA PRO A 213 -6.83 -12.54 17.06
C PRO A 213 -6.18 -13.90 17.33
N ASP A 214 -6.53 -14.54 18.44
CA ASP A 214 -6.11 -15.92 18.70
C ASP A 214 -6.80 -16.91 17.73
N ASP A 215 -6.29 -18.14 17.70
CA ASP A 215 -6.77 -19.16 16.77
C ASP A 215 -8.25 -19.51 17.00
N THR A 216 -8.75 -19.39 18.24
CA THR A 216 -10.17 -19.59 18.55
C THR A 216 -11.02 -18.52 17.87
N ARG A 217 -10.65 -17.24 18.05
CA ARG A 217 -11.37 -16.12 17.44
C ARG A 217 -11.22 -16.13 15.91
N LEU A 218 -10.05 -16.48 15.38
CA LEU A 218 -9.86 -16.65 13.94
C LEU A 218 -10.75 -17.75 13.38
N ALA A 219 -10.92 -18.88 14.10
CA ALA A 219 -11.83 -19.95 13.70
C ALA A 219 -13.28 -19.49 13.65
N GLU A 220 -13.74 -18.77 14.68
CA GLU A 220 -15.09 -18.20 14.72
C GLU A 220 -15.35 -17.28 13.52
N LEU A 221 -14.42 -16.34 13.27
CA LEU A 221 -14.53 -15.39 12.17
C LEU A 221 -14.46 -16.07 10.80
N ALA A 222 -13.59 -17.08 10.66
CA ALA A 222 -13.45 -17.84 9.42
C ALA A 222 -14.69 -18.66 9.10
N GLY A 223 -15.41 -19.13 10.12
CA GLY A 223 -16.68 -19.85 10.01
C GLY A 223 -17.92 -18.99 9.80
N MET A 224 -17.80 -17.66 9.82
CA MET A 224 -18.92 -16.76 9.48
C MET A 224 -19.23 -16.81 7.98
N GLU A 225 -20.51 -16.68 7.65
CA GLU A 225 -20.95 -16.43 6.28
C GLU A 225 -20.30 -15.14 5.73
N PRO A 226 -19.89 -15.08 4.45
CA PRO A 226 -19.15 -13.94 3.90
C PRO A 226 -19.82 -12.58 4.12
N ALA A 227 -21.14 -12.49 3.97
CA ALA A 227 -21.89 -11.26 4.18
C ALA A 227 -21.88 -10.82 5.65
N SER A 228 -22.02 -11.78 6.58
CA SER A 228 -21.95 -11.51 8.02
C SER A 228 -20.55 -11.09 8.45
N PHE A 229 -19.52 -11.72 7.89
CA PHE A 229 -18.13 -11.33 8.13
C PHE A 229 -17.85 -9.90 7.65
N GLU A 230 -18.29 -9.54 6.44
CA GLU A 230 -18.09 -8.18 5.92
C GLU A 230 -18.87 -7.12 6.74
N GLN A 231 -20.06 -7.45 7.22
CA GLN A 231 -20.78 -6.59 8.16
C GLN A 231 -19.99 -6.40 9.47
N TYR A 232 -19.46 -7.49 10.04
CA TYR A 232 -18.65 -7.43 11.25
C TYR A 232 -17.40 -6.55 11.05
N VAL A 233 -16.64 -6.78 9.99
CA VAL A 233 -15.41 -6.01 9.70
C VAL A 233 -15.71 -4.53 9.47
N SER A 234 -16.78 -4.20 8.76
CA SER A 234 -17.08 -2.82 8.37
C SER A 234 -17.73 -1.98 9.48
N LYS A 235 -18.56 -2.59 10.34
CA LYS A 235 -19.33 -1.88 11.38
C LYS A 235 -18.87 -2.24 12.79
N ASP A 236 -19.04 -3.50 13.17
CA ASP A 236 -18.90 -3.92 14.57
C ASP A 236 -17.44 -3.81 15.02
N ARG A 237 -16.51 -4.21 14.16
CA ARG A 237 -15.09 -4.13 14.44
C ARG A 237 -14.59 -2.68 14.54
N ARG A 238 -15.17 -1.77 13.76
CA ARG A 238 -14.88 -0.32 13.89
C ARG A 238 -15.31 0.18 15.27
N ALA A 239 -16.47 -0.25 15.76
CA ALA A 239 -16.93 0.13 17.10
C ALA A 239 -16.00 -0.44 18.19
N GLU A 240 -15.59 -1.70 18.09
CA GLU A 240 -14.61 -2.32 19.01
C GLU A 240 -13.27 -1.58 19.02
N LEU A 241 -12.77 -1.18 17.85
CA LEU A 241 -11.54 -0.40 17.72
C LEU A 241 -11.67 0.99 18.37
N LEU A 242 -12.78 1.69 18.15
CA LEU A 242 -13.04 3.00 18.76
C LEU A 242 -13.15 2.92 20.29
N THR A 243 -13.79 1.87 20.81
CA THR A 243 -13.83 1.58 22.25
C THR A 243 -12.41 1.36 22.78
N SER A 244 -11.61 0.54 22.12
CA SER A 244 -10.23 0.26 22.53
C SER A 244 -9.35 1.53 22.52
N ILE A 245 -9.52 2.40 21.52
CA ILE A 245 -8.84 3.70 21.43
C ILE A 245 -9.22 4.59 22.61
N LYS A 246 -10.51 4.60 22.99
CA LYS A 246 -11.00 5.38 24.14
C LYS A 246 -10.42 4.84 25.44
N ASP A 247 -10.48 3.54 25.64
CA ASP A 247 -10.05 2.88 26.88
C ASP A 247 -8.54 3.02 27.11
N GLN A 248 -7.75 3.06 26.04
CA GLN A 248 -6.30 3.28 26.10
C GLN A 248 -5.91 4.77 26.05
N ASN A 249 -6.88 5.69 26.08
CA ASN A 249 -6.66 7.14 26.00
C ASN A 249 -5.87 7.59 24.74
N LEU A 250 -6.07 6.92 23.61
CA LEU A 250 -5.38 7.17 22.34
C LEU A 250 -6.15 8.11 21.39
N GLY A 251 -7.22 8.75 21.89
CA GLY A 251 -8.10 9.57 21.06
C GLY A 251 -7.56 10.96 20.71
N ALA A 252 -6.55 11.47 21.41
CA ALA A 252 -6.02 12.81 21.18
C ALA A 252 -5.36 12.99 19.79
N PRO A 253 -4.45 12.10 19.35
CA PRO A 253 -3.88 12.18 17.99
C PRO A 253 -4.93 12.13 16.88
N LEU A 254 -5.97 11.32 17.06
CA LEU A 254 -7.05 11.15 16.07
C LEU A 254 -7.93 12.39 15.91
N ARG A 255 -8.11 13.15 16.99
CA ARG A 255 -8.84 14.43 16.94
C ARG A 255 -8.03 15.51 16.26
N ALA A 256 -6.71 15.50 16.44
CA ALA A 256 -5.80 16.43 15.79
C ALA A 256 -5.67 16.16 14.29
N GLN A 257 -5.74 14.89 13.88
CA GLN A 257 -5.53 14.45 12.50
C GLN A 257 -6.67 13.51 12.02
N PRO A 258 -7.76 14.03 11.42
CA PRO A 258 -8.90 13.21 11.03
C PRO A 258 -8.57 12.08 10.03
N LEU A 259 -7.62 12.30 9.11
CA LEU A 259 -7.19 11.29 8.14
C LEU A 259 -6.48 10.10 8.81
N LEU A 260 -5.77 10.34 9.92
CA LEU A 260 -5.11 9.29 10.69
C LEU A 260 -6.13 8.25 11.20
N GLY A 261 -7.30 8.69 11.65
CA GLY A 261 -8.37 7.79 12.08
C GLY A 261 -8.91 6.90 10.96
N ALA A 262 -9.02 7.46 9.74
CA ALA A 262 -9.42 6.69 8.56
C ALA A 262 -8.37 5.65 8.16
N ILE A 263 -7.07 6.00 8.22
CA ILE A 263 -5.96 5.09 7.94
C ILE A 263 -5.92 3.94 8.95
N ILE A 264 -6.04 4.26 10.25
CA ILE A 264 -6.04 3.26 11.34
C ILE A 264 -7.18 2.27 11.15
N ASN A 265 -8.40 2.75 10.92
CA ASN A 265 -9.54 1.88 10.72
C ASN A 265 -9.41 1.05 9.43
N GLY A 266 -9.01 1.68 8.32
CA GLY A 266 -8.85 1.00 7.04
C GLY A 266 -7.77 -0.09 7.09
N THR A 267 -6.61 0.23 7.66
CA THR A 267 -5.50 -0.73 7.84
C THR A 267 -5.96 -1.91 8.68
N HIS A 268 -6.63 -1.63 9.80
CA HIS A 268 -7.10 -2.68 10.71
C HIS A 268 -8.11 -3.62 10.02
N GLN A 269 -9.03 -3.07 9.23
CA GLN A 269 -9.98 -3.86 8.44
C GLN A 269 -9.28 -4.71 7.37
N ALA A 270 -8.32 -4.14 6.64
CA ALA A 270 -7.53 -4.85 5.63
C ALA A 270 -6.77 -6.03 6.25
N LEU A 271 -6.10 -5.81 7.38
CA LEU A 271 -5.38 -6.85 8.11
C LEU A 271 -6.30 -7.95 8.60
N LEU A 272 -7.45 -7.61 9.21
CA LEU A 272 -8.38 -8.61 9.73
C LEU A 272 -8.93 -9.53 8.62
N ARG A 273 -9.29 -8.96 7.46
CA ARG A 273 -9.69 -9.77 6.29
C ARG A 273 -8.59 -10.75 5.89
N ASN A 274 -7.36 -10.26 5.80
CA ASN A 274 -6.21 -11.09 5.42
C ASN A 274 -5.87 -12.15 6.48
N TYR A 275 -6.04 -11.86 7.77
CA TYR A 275 -5.82 -12.85 8.83
C TYR A 275 -6.83 -13.98 8.77
N VAL A 276 -8.10 -13.66 8.54
CA VAL A 276 -9.17 -14.66 8.40
C VAL A 276 -8.98 -15.47 7.12
N GLU A 277 -8.59 -14.82 6.02
CA GLU A 277 -8.31 -15.52 4.77
C GLU A 277 -7.08 -16.43 4.89
N ALA A 278 -6.02 -15.98 5.57
CA ALA A 278 -4.88 -16.82 5.88
C ALA A 278 -5.29 -18.04 6.73
N TYR A 279 -6.19 -17.86 7.71
CA TYR A 279 -6.71 -18.96 8.50
C TYR A 279 -7.49 -20.00 7.69
N ARG A 280 -8.20 -19.58 6.63
CA ARG A 280 -8.91 -20.49 5.72
C ARG A 280 -7.96 -21.26 4.80
N ARG A 281 -6.87 -20.63 4.37
CA ARG A 281 -5.99 -21.14 3.30
C ARG A 281 -4.73 -21.85 3.79
N LEU A 282 -4.21 -21.49 4.97
CA LEU A 282 -3.01 -22.13 5.51
C LEU A 282 -3.35 -23.54 6.03
N PRO A 283 -2.51 -24.54 5.77
CA PRO A 283 -2.69 -25.88 6.31
C PRO A 283 -2.68 -25.84 7.84
N ARG A 284 -3.56 -26.62 8.48
CA ARG A 284 -3.63 -26.77 9.94
C ARG A 284 -2.58 -27.77 10.43
#